data_AF-M0JQ38-F1
#
_entry.id   AF-M0JQ38-F1
#
_cell.length_a   1.000
_cell.length_b   1.000
_cell.length_c   1.000
_cell.angle_alpha   90.00
_cell.angle_beta   90.00
_cell.angle_gamma   90.00
#
_symmetry.space_group_name_H-M   'P 1'
#
loop_
_entity.id
_entity.type
_entity.pdbx_description
1 polymer ?
#
loop_
_entity_poly.entity_id
_entity_poly.type
_entity_poly.pdbx_seq_one_letter_code
_entity_poly.pdbx_strand_id
1 'polypeptide(L)' 'MMTSEEWEEVATDPDWESDLGYEMEELTVVKSSTDSQLIFLPEHESQLGEEEFIVIHSDSLRDLRR' A
#
# COMPACT_ATOMS: atom_id res chain seq x y z
N MET A 1 23.42 7.94 -8.39
CA MET A 1 23.27 6.59 -8.95
C MET A 1 24.03 5.68 -8.00
N MET A 2 23.35 4.75 -7.33
CA MET A 2 23.98 3.82 -6.39
C MET A 2 24.80 2.78 -7.17
N THR A 3 25.97 2.42 -6.64
CA THR A 3 26.84 1.37 -7.18
C THR A 3 26.32 -0.02 -6.78
N SER A 4 26.75 -1.08 -7.47
CA SER A 4 26.32 -2.45 -7.13
C SER A 4 26.73 -2.87 -5.71
N GLU A 5 27.89 -2.42 -5.22
CA GLU A 5 28.34 -2.67 -3.85
C GLU A 5 27.42 -1.99 -2.82
N GLU A 6 26.98 -0.76 -3.08
CA GLU A 6 26.03 -0.05 -2.19
C GLU A 6 24.66 -0.73 -2.12
N TRP A 7 24.20 -1.36 -3.22
CA TRP A 7 22.93 -2.12 -3.23
C TRP A 7 23.01 -3.43 -2.43
N GLU A 8 24.16 -4.12 -2.44
CA GLU A 8 24.34 -5.36 -1.68
C GLU A 8 24.37 -5.12 -0.16
N GLU A 9 24.69 -3.90 0.29
CA GLU A 9 24.71 -3.52 1.70
C GLU A 9 23.34 -3.05 2.24
N VAL A 10 22.33 -2.87 1.38
CA VAL A 10 20.98 -2.50 1.82
C VAL A 10 20.32 -3.68 2.55
N ALA A 11 19.67 -3.39 3.68
CA ALA A 11 18.92 -4.39 4.42
C ALA A 11 17.87 -5.07 3.52
N THR A 12 17.80 -6.40 3.58
CA THR A 12 16.78 -7.16 2.83
C THR A 12 15.36 -6.88 3.32
N ASP A 13 15.24 -6.45 4.58
CA ASP A 13 13.99 -6.04 5.23
C ASP A 13 14.18 -4.60 5.75
N PRO A 14 14.10 -3.59 4.86
CA PRO A 14 14.29 -2.20 5.23
C PRO A 14 13.11 -1.69 6.06
N ASP A 15 13.37 -0.81 7.02
CA ASP A 15 12.33 -0.11 7.76
C ASP A 15 11.59 0.86 6.85
N TRP A 16 10.27 0.71 6.75
CA TRP A 16 9.46 1.50 5.84
C TRP A 16 9.52 3.01 6.16
N GLU A 17 9.66 3.37 7.43
CA GLU A 17 9.75 4.78 7.86
C GLU A 17 11.17 5.31 7.67
N SER A 18 12.15 4.67 8.31
CA SER A 18 13.50 5.20 8.47
C SER A 18 14.36 5.02 7.22
N ASP A 19 14.22 3.88 6.53
CA ASP A 19 15.04 3.55 5.35
C ASP A 19 14.37 3.98 4.05
N LEU A 20 13.03 3.96 4.00
CA LEU A 20 12.26 4.22 2.77
C LEU A 20 11.47 5.53 2.77
N GLY A 21 11.31 6.18 3.93
CA GLY A 21 10.58 7.45 4.04
C GLY A 21 9.09 7.31 3.75
N TYR A 22 8.53 6.10 3.86
CA TYR A 22 7.09 5.89 3.76
C TYR A 22 6.43 6.27 5.08
N GLU A 23 5.18 6.73 4.98
CA GLU A 23 4.32 6.99 6.13
C GLU A 23 3.17 5.99 6.13
N MET A 24 2.78 5.50 7.31
CA MET A 24 1.59 4.67 7.44
C MET A 24 0.35 5.55 7.33
N GLU A 25 -0.51 5.21 6.37
CA GLU A 25 -1.81 5.87 6.20
C GLU A 25 -2.95 4.92 6.57
N GLU A 26 -3.96 5.44 7.28
CA GLU A 26 -5.18 4.70 7.59
C GLU A 26 -6.14 4.74 6.41
N LEU A 27 -6.39 3.57 5.81
CA LEU A 27 -7.29 3.44 4.67
C LEU A 27 -8.67 2.90 5.10
N THR A 28 -9.73 3.50 4.57
CA THR A 28 -11.08 2.99 4.70
C THR A 28 -11.36 1.95 3.63
N VAL A 29 -11.80 0.76 4.04
CA VAL A 29 -12.12 -0.35 3.12
C VAL A 29 -13.62 -0.42 2.86
N VAL A 30 -14.01 -0.20 1.60
CA VAL A 30 -15.39 -0.34 1.13
C VAL A 30 -15.51 -1.60 0.29
N LYS A 31 -16.51 -2.43 0.59
CA LYS A 31 -16.82 -3.62 -0.22
C LYS A 31 -17.89 -3.29 -1.25
N SER A 32 -17.66 -3.68 -2.50
CA SER A 32 -18.72 -3.62 -3.51
C SER A 32 -19.80 -4.65 -3.18
N SER A 33 -21.06 -4.24 -3.29
CA SER A 33 -22.22 -5.11 -3.06
C SER A 33 -22.52 -6.02 -4.26
N THR A 34 -22.04 -5.66 -5.44
CA THR A 34 -22.39 -6.30 -6.72
C THR A 34 -21.24 -7.12 -7.27
N ASP A 35 -20.00 -6.76 -6.96
CA ASP A 35 -18.80 -7.43 -7.45
C ASP A 35 -17.89 -7.84 -6.29
N SER A 36 -17.00 -8.80 -6.53
CA SER A 36 -16.01 -9.26 -5.57
C SER A 36 -14.81 -8.30 -5.53
N GLN A 37 -15.09 -7.01 -5.34
CA GLN A 37 -14.14 -5.92 -5.35
C GLN A 37 -14.10 -5.20 -4.00
N LEU A 38 -12.89 -4.81 -3.62
CA LEU A 38 -12.56 -4.03 -2.44
C LEU A 38 -11.97 -2.71 -2.92
N ILE A 39 -12.46 -1.62 -2.35
CA ILE A 39 -12.00 -0.27 -2.62
C ILE A 39 -11.35 0.24 -1.33
N PHE A 40 -10.10 0.68 -1.43
CA PHE A 40 -9.37 1.32 -0.34
C PHE A 40 -9.33 2.81 -0.60
N LEU A 41 -9.86 3.57 0.33
CA LEU A 41 -9.98 5.02 0.26
C LEU A 41 -9.05 5.67 1.30
N PRO A 42 -8.30 6.71 0.92
CA PRO A 42 -7.54 7.53 1.86
C PRO A 42 -8.46 8.20 2.87
N GLU A 43 -7.91 8.56 4.03
CA GLU A 43 -8.67 9.23 5.10
C GLU A 43 -9.16 10.61 4.66
N HIS A 44 -8.34 11.37 3.91
CA HIS A 44 -8.74 12.72 3.50
C HIS A 44 -9.48 12.71 2.16
N GLU A 45 -10.72 13.20 2.18
CA GLU A 45 -11.56 13.32 0.98
C GLU A 45 -10.92 14.15 -0.15
N SER A 46 -10.00 15.06 0.17
CA SER A 46 -9.23 15.83 -0.80
C SER A 46 -8.40 14.95 -1.74
N GLN A 47 -7.87 13.82 -1.23
CA GLN A 47 -7.06 12.85 -1.98
C GLN A 47 -7.91 12.05 -2.98
N LEU A 48 -9.21 11.86 -2.71
CA LEU A 48 -10.13 11.16 -3.62
C LEU A 48 -10.31 11.89 -4.95
N GLY A 49 -10.14 13.21 -4.96
CA GLY A 49 -10.19 14.02 -6.19
C GLY A 49 -9.00 13.80 -7.12
N GLU A 50 -7.90 13.24 -6.60
CA GLU A 50 -6.64 13.01 -7.33
C GLU A 50 -6.49 11.55 -7.80
N GLU A 51 -7.59 10.79 -7.83
CA GLU A 51 -7.61 9.37 -8.18
C GLU A 51 -6.76 8.49 -7.23
N GLU A 52 -6.53 8.98 -6.02
CA GLU A 52 -5.76 8.29 -5.00
C GLU A 52 -6.64 7.26 -4.27
N PHE A 53 -6.96 6.17 -4.96
CA PHE A 53 -7.66 5.03 -4.37
C PHE A 53 -7.24 3.72 -5.03
N ILE A 54 -7.38 2.62 -4.30
CA ILE A 54 -6.99 1.30 -4.78
C ILE A 54 -8.24 0.45 -4.98
N VAL A 55 -8.38 -0.16 -6.15
CA VAL A 55 -9.44 -1.14 -6.45
C VAL A 55 -8.80 -2.49 -6.69
N ILE A 56 -9.22 -3.50 -5.92
CA ILE A 56 -8.67 -4.84 -5.99
C ILE A 56 -9.78 -5.89 -5.90
N HIS A 57 -9.60 -7.02 -6.59
CA HIS A 57 -10.48 -8.17 -6.42
C HIS A 57 -10.17 -8.90 -5.10
N SER A 58 -11.21 -9.38 -4.43
CA SER A 58 -11.07 -10.06 -3.14
C SER A 58 -10.21 -11.34 -3.21
N ASP A 59 -10.14 -12.00 -4.37
CA ASP A 59 -9.29 -13.18 -4.59
C ASP A 59 -7.78 -12.84 -4.61
N SER A 60 -7.44 -11.60 -4.93
CA SER A 60 -6.05 -11.12 -4.92
C SER A 60 -5.55 -10.77 -3.51
N LEU A 61 -6.41 -10.81 -2.50
CA LEU A 61 -6.07 -10.43 -1.13
C LEU A 61 -5.69 -11.67 -0.31
N ARG A 62 -4.50 -11.64 0.29
CA ARG A 62 -4.01 -12.71 1.16
C ARG A 62 -3.91 -12.23 2.59
N ASP A 63 -4.61 -12.91 3.50
CA ASP A 63 -4.44 -12.67 4.93
C ASP A 63 -3.09 -13.25 5.39
N LEU A 64 -2.29 -12.42 6.06
CA LEU A 64 -0.95 -12.77 6.54
C LEU A 64 -0.95 -13.23 8.01
N ARG A 65 -2.09 -13.24 8.70
CA ARG A 65 -2.20 -13.69 10.08
C ARG A 65 -2.42 -15.21 10.11
N ARG A 66 -1.34 -15.98 10.02
CA ARG A 66 -1.34 -17.42 10.30
C ARG A 66 -0.36 -17.79 11.39
#